data_AF-A0A2V8UNX3-F1
#
_entry.id   AF-A0A2V8UNX3-F1
#
_cell.length_a   1.000
_cell.length_b   1.000
_cell.length_c   1.000
_cell.angle_alpha   90.00
_cell.angle_beta   90.00
_cell.angle_gamma   90.00
#
_symmetry.space_group_name_H-M   'P 1'
#
loop_
_entity.id
_entity.type
_entity.pdbx_description
1 polymer ?
#
loop_
_entity_poly.entity_id
_entity_poly.type
_entity_poly.pdbx_seq_one_letter_code
_entity_poly.pdbx_strand_id
1 'polypeptide(L)'
;MISIYCTGLGAVSPPALSGAAPPTPPPTPPPQTVLPVKVFIAGAPAQATYAGLAPGFAGLYQVNVQVPAGTPLGDQNLQISVGGVTSNTVTVAIH
;
A
#
# COMPACT_ATOMS: atom_id res chain seq x y z
N MET A 1 -5.83 11.27 4.35
CA MET A 1 -5.36 10.13 3.52
C MET A 1 -4.03 9.67 4.08
N ILE A 2 -3.74 8.37 4.07
CA ILE A 2 -2.46 7.83 4.54
C ILE A 2 -1.76 7.20 3.33
N SER A 3 -0.47 7.52 3.15
CA SER A 3 0.40 6.88 2.17
C SER A 3 1.35 5.94 2.90
N ILE A 4 1.30 4.66 2.55
CA ILE A 4 2.07 3.60 3.18
C ILE A 4 3.10 3.11 2.19
N TYR A 5 4.36 3.08 2.61
CA TYR A 5 5.46 2.54 1.82
C TYR A 5 5.87 1.19 2.38
N CYS A 6 5.82 0.16 1.55
CA CYS A 6 6.13 -1.21 1.97
C CYS A 6 6.79 -1.99 0.83
N THR A 7 7.32 -3.16 1.15
CA THR A 7 7.96 -4.06 0.19
C THR A 7 7.24 -5.40 0.19
N GLY A 8 7.34 -6.16 -0.89
CA GLY A 8 6.83 -7.54 -0.92
C GLY A 8 5.31 -7.69 -1.10
N LEU A 9 4.61 -6.71 -1.70
CA LEU A 9 3.20 -6.87 -2.07
C LEU A 9 2.97 -7.85 -3.25
N GLY A 10 4.03 -8.49 -3.74
CA GLY A 10 3.98 -9.48 -4.80
C GLY A 10 4.04 -8.89 -6.21
N ALA A 11 3.61 -9.66 -7.20
CA ALA A 11 3.69 -9.26 -8.60
C ALA A 11 2.81 -8.02 -8.87
N VAL A 12 3.30 -7.15 -9.74
CA VAL A 12 2.58 -5.98 -10.26
C VAL A 12 2.33 -6.13 -11.74
N SER A 13 1.26 -5.52 -12.23
CA SER A 13 0.91 -5.46 -13.64
C SER A 13 0.75 -4.00 -14.08
N PRO A 14 1.48 -3.55 -15.11
CA PRO A 14 2.53 -4.28 -15.84
C PRO A 14 3.76 -4.62 -14.96
N PRO A 15 4.48 -5.73 -15.25
CA PRO A 15 5.64 -6.14 -14.45
C PRO A 15 6.76 -5.10 -14.57
N ALA A 16 7.30 -4.65 -13.43
CA ALA A 16 8.55 -3.91 -13.46
C ALA A 16 9.69 -4.84 -13.89
N LEU A 17 10.60 -4.33 -14.72
CA LEU A 17 11.86 -5.02 -15.03
C LEU A 17 12.58 -5.37 -13.72
N SER A 18 12.90 -6.66 -13.54
CA SER A 18 13.56 -7.16 -12.33
C SER A 18 14.82 -6.34 -12.01
N GLY A 19 14.85 -5.69 -10.85
CA GLY A 19 15.97 -4.86 -10.40
C GLY A 19 16.02 -3.42 -10.93
N ALA A 20 15.09 -3.02 -11.80
CA ALA A 20 14.99 -1.63 -12.28
C ALA A 20 13.96 -0.84 -11.47
N ALA A 21 14.33 0.38 -11.07
CA ALA A 21 13.37 1.34 -10.54
C ALA A 21 12.28 1.65 -11.59
N PRO A 22 11.00 1.75 -11.21
CA PRO A 22 9.98 2.21 -12.14
C PRO A 22 10.36 3.59 -12.69
N PRO A 23 10.19 3.84 -14.00
CA PRO A 23 10.59 5.10 -14.60
C PRO A 23 9.84 6.26 -13.94
N THR A 24 10.50 7.42 -13.89
CA THR A 24 9.91 8.71 -13.50
C THR A 24 9.84 9.60 -14.74
N PRO A 25 8.66 9.97 -15.25
CA PRO A 25 7.32 9.73 -14.68
C PRO A 25 6.85 8.27 -14.77
N PRO A 26 5.97 7.80 -13.86
CA PRO A 26 5.44 6.45 -13.89
C PRO A 26 4.75 6.14 -15.22
N PRO A 27 4.85 4.89 -15.72
CA PRO A 27 4.18 4.51 -16.95
C PRO A 27 2.67 4.58 -16.76
N THR A 28 1.93 4.84 -17.84
CA THR A 28 0.46 4.84 -17.88
C THR A 28 -0.02 3.55 -18.56
N PRO A 29 -0.71 2.63 -17.87
CA PRO A 29 -1.14 2.67 -16.47
C PRO A 29 0.00 2.37 -15.48
N PRO A 30 -0.06 2.91 -14.24
CA PRO A 30 0.95 2.64 -13.22
C PRO A 30 0.97 1.15 -12.86
N PRO A 31 2.14 0.57 -12.53
CA PRO A 31 2.25 -0.82 -12.13
C PRO A 31 1.53 -1.06 -10.80
N GLN A 32 0.36 -1.70 -10.87
CA GLN A 32 -0.49 -2.00 -9.70
C GLN A 32 -0.32 -3.44 -9.25
N THR A 33 -0.51 -3.70 -7.95
CA THR A 33 -0.43 -5.06 -7.39
C THR A 33 -1.49 -5.95 -8.01
N VAL A 34 -1.10 -7.13 -8.49
CA VAL A 34 -2.02 -8.13 -9.08
C VAL A 34 -2.94 -8.70 -8.00
N LEU A 35 -2.44 -8.83 -6.78
CA LEU A 35 -3.20 -9.31 -5.64
C LEU A 35 -3.98 -8.15 -4.98
N PRO A 36 -5.20 -8.41 -4.48
CA PRO A 36 -5.97 -7.39 -3.77
C PRO A 36 -5.27 -7.03 -2.45
N VAL A 37 -4.95 -5.75 -2.29
CA VAL A 37 -4.39 -5.20 -1.06
C VAL A 37 -5.53 -4.75 -0.15
N LYS A 38 -5.63 -5.35 1.02
CA LYS A 38 -6.58 -4.96 2.08
C LYS A 38 -5.82 -4.24 3.17
N VAL A 39 -6.31 -3.09 3.60
CA VAL A 39 -5.73 -2.35 4.72
C VAL A 39 -6.73 -2.31 5.85
N PHE A 40 -6.25 -2.50 7.07
CA PHE A 40 -7.03 -2.42 8.29
C PHE A 40 -6.47 -1.32 9.15
N ILE A 41 -7.32 -0.39 9.60
CA ILE A 41 -6.97 0.71 10.50
C ILE A 41 -7.90 0.60 11.71
N ALA A 42 -7.34 0.59 12.91
CA ALA A 42 -8.08 0.39 14.16
C ALA A 42 -8.92 -0.91 14.17
N GLY A 43 -8.49 -1.93 13.42
CA GLY A 43 -9.24 -3.18 13.22
C GLY A 43 -10.41 -3.10 12.22
N ALA A 44 -10.71 -1.91 11.67
CA ALA A 44 -11.72 -1.71 10.65
C ALA A 44 -11.12 -1.76 9.23
N PRO A 45 -11.83 -2.31 8.22
CA PRO A 45 -11.36 -2.30 6.85
C PRO A 45 -11.30 -0.86 6.31
N ALA A 46 -10.14 -0.47 5.80
CA ALA A 46 -9.87 0.82 5.18
C ALA A 46 -9.78 0.68 3.66
N GLN A 47 -10.35 1.64 2.94
CA GLN A 47 -10.38 1.61 1.48
C GLN A 47 -9.04 2.05 0.91
N ALA A 48 -8.34 1.13 0.24
CA ALA A 48 -7.12 1.45 -0.52
C ALA A 48 -7.50 2.10 -1.85
N THR A 49 -7.12 3.36 -2.03
CA THR A 49 -7.36 4.12 -3.27
C THR A 49 -6.25 3.91 -4.29
N TYR A 50 -5.06 3.46 -3.87
CA TYR A 50 -3.95 3.10 -4.74
C TYR A 50 -3.12 1.99 -4.09
N ALA A 51 -2.61 1.07 -4.89
CA ALA A 51 -1.64 0.05 -4.49
C ALA A 51 -0.78 -0.34 -5.70
N GLY A 52 0.50 -0.01 -5.67
CA GLY A 52 1.41 -0.23 -6.80
C GLY A 52 2.86 0.08 -6.46
N LEU A 53 3.77 -0.03 -7.43
CA LEU A 53 5.17 0.34 -7.18
C LEU A 53 5.33 1.84 -7.00
N ALA A 54 6.20 2.22 -6.08
CA ALA A 54 6.63 3.60 -5.89
C ALA A 54 7.61 3.99 -7.02
N PRO A 55 7.42 5.12 -7.72
CA PRO A 55 8.34 5.57 -8.75
C PRO A 55 9.76 5.77 -8.20
N GLY A 56 10.78 5.38 -8.97
CA GLY A 56 12.18 5.60 -8.58
C GLY A 56 12.78 4.60 -7.59
N PHE A 57 12.00 3.66 -7.04
CA PHE A 57 12.49 2.66 -6.07
C PHE A 57 12.16 1.23 -6.51
N ALA A 58 13.19 0.41 -6.73
CA ALA A 58 13.01 -1.00 -7.04
C ALA A 58 12.52 -1.77 -5.80
N GLY A 59 11.43 -2.51 -5.94
CA GLY A 59 10.86 -3.34 -4.86
C GLY A 59 10.11 -2.56 -3.76
N LEU A 60 9.99 -1.24 -3.87
CA LEU A 60 9.17 -0.41 -2.99
C LEU A 60 7.79 -0.20 -3.60
N TYR A 61 6.78 -0.33 -2.76
CA TYR A 61 5.38 -0.16 -3.12
C TYR A 61 4.80 1.00 -2.33
N GLN A 62 3.89 1.72 -2.97
CA GLN A 62 3.09 2.76 -2.36
C GLN A 62 1.63 2.30 -2.33
N VAL A 63 1.03 2.36 -1.15
CA VAL A 63 -0.40 2.11 -0.93
C VAL A 63 -1.02 3.37 -0.36
N ASN A 64 -1.97 3.97 -1.07
CA ASN A 64 -2.75 5.08 -0.53
C ASN A 64 -4.06 4.54 0.02
N VAL A 65 -4.40 4.97 1.23
CA VAL A 65 -5.57 4.47 1.96
C VAL A 65 -6.36 5.65 2.51
N GLN A 66 -7.68 5.55 2.38
CA GLN A 66 -8.60 6.47 3.03
C GLN A 66 -8.94 5.96 4.43
N VAL A 67 -8.72 6.82 5.43
CA VAL A 67 -9.07 6.54 6.82
C VAL A 67 -10.60 6.42 6.92
N PRO A 68 -11.14 5.31 7.44
CA PRO A 68 -12.58 5.15 7.64
C PRO A 68 -13.16 6.25 8.52
N ALA A 69 -14.35 6.74 8.17
CA ALA A 69 -15.10 7.64 9.05
C ALA A 69 -15.43 6.91 10.36
N GLY A 70 -15.15 7.55 11.50
CA GLY A 70 -15.31 6.95 12.83
C GLY A 70 -14.08 6.22 13.36
N THR A 71 -12.94 6.28 12.67
CA THR A 71 -11.65 5.85 13.24
C THR A 71 -11.32 6.73 14.45
N PRO A 72 -11.02 6.15 15.64
CA PRO A 72 -10.66 6.94 16.80
C PRO A 72 -9.39 7.76 16.53
N LEU A 73 -9.34 8.98 17.07
CA LEU A 73 -8.14 9.81 17.03
C LEU A 73 -7.05 9.22 17.94
N GLY A 74 -5.81 9.58 17.66
CA GLY A 74 -4.62 9.06 18.34
C GLY A 74 -3.96 7.90 17.61
N ASP A 75 -3.14 7.14 18.33
CA ASP A 75 -2.37 6.03 17.76
C ASP A 75 -3.27 4.84 17.45
N GLN A 76 -3.41 4.53 16.17
CA GLN A 76 -4.21 3.42 15.67
C GLN A 76 -3.33 2.33 15.07
N ASN A 77 -3.70 1.08 15.29
CA ASN A 77 -3.05 -0.06 14.66
C ASN A 77 -3.41 -0.10 13.17
N LEU A 78 -2.39 -0.26 12.34
CA LEU A 78 -2.47 -0.41 10.91
C LEU A 78 -1.84 -1.73 10.50
N GLN A 79 -2.55 -2.48 9.66
CA GLN A 79 -2.10 -3.74 9.09
C GLN A 79 -2.47 -3.80 7.61
N ILE A 80 -1.63 -4.43 6.81
CA ILE A 80 -1.88 -4.68 5.40
C ILE A 80 -1.98 -6.18 5.19
N SER A 81 -2.95 -6.64 4.41
CA SER A 81 -3.07 -8.04 4.00
C SER A 81 -3.10 -8.16 2.48
N VAL A 82 -2.27 -9.04 1.94
CA VAL A 82 -2.17 -9.31 0.49
C VAL A 82 -2.13 -10.81 0.27
N GLY A 83 -3.01 -11.33 -0.59
CA GLY A 83 -3.04 -12.75 -0.91
C GLY A 83 -3.23 -13.69 0.29
N GLY A 84 -3.81 -13.19 1.38
CA GLY A 84 -3.98 -13.95 2.64
C GLY A 84 -2.82 -13.84 3.63
N VAL A 85 -1.72 -13.17 3.29
CA VAL A 85 -0.60 -12.88 4.21
C VAL A 85 -0.78 -11.50 4.80
N THR A 86 -0.71 -11.39 6.13
CA THR A 86 -0.81 -10.11 6.85
C THR A 86 0.58 -9.60 7.22
N SER A 87 0.81 -8.31 7.07
CA SER A 87 2.05 -7.63 7.42
C SER A 87 2.25 -7.53 8.93
N ASN A 88 3.38 -6.98 9.33
CA ASN A 88 3.55 -6.45 10.68
C ASN A 88 2.48 -5.39 10.99
N THR A 89 2.15 -5.27 12.28
CA THR A 89 1.31 -4.19 12.79
C THR A 89 2.18 -2.96 12.98
N VAL A 90 1.76 -1.83 12.45
CA VAL A 90 2.39 -0.52 12.68
C VAL A 90 1.38 0.43 13.29
N THR A 91 1.83 1.38 14.10
CA THR A 91 0.96 2.43 14.63
C THR A 91 0.98 3.64 13.70
N VAL A 92 -0.20 4.22 13.47
CA VAL A 92 -0.37 5.48 12.75
C VAL A 92 -1.16 6.45 13.62
N ALA A 93 -0.65 7.67 13.76
CA ALA A 93 -1.35 8.71 14.48
C ALA A 93 -2.44 9.31 13.58
N ILE A 94 -3.68 9.24 14.04
CA ILE A 94 -4.85 9.86 13.40
C ILE A 94 -5.17 11.14 14.16
N HIS A 95 -5.19 12.28 13.45
CA HIS A 95 -5.51 13.60 14.00
C HIS A 95 -6.60 14.27 13.19
#